data_AF-A0A1Y2NAT7-F1
#
_entry.id   AF-A0A1Y2NAT7-F1
#
_cell.length_a   1.000
_cell.length_b   1.000
_cell.length_c   1.000
_cell.angle_alpha   90.00
_cell.angle_beta   90.00
_cell.angle_gamma   90.00
#
_symmetry.space_group_name_H-M   'P 1'
#
loop_
_entity.id
_entity.type
_entity.pdbx_description
1 polymer ?
#
loop_
_entity_poly.entity_id
_entity_poly.type
_entity_poly.pdbx_seq_one_letter_code
_entity_poly.pdbx_strand_id
1 'polypeptide(L)'
;MVGVSNNPGEQGAPQYYRPGPSTGHYPQYPQNPYPNGWTPAAAPAPQAHPQPQPHPQPHPQAHPQAQAQPGPQWNTGSAPQGWGQPPAGLAPGGTTPVARPRQVVTALILLIAAALPFVLMGAAAMVAQVDQATLDQAGVPRAELDAVMAQAGVTMEQLTQLVRVMGGVFLVLALVYAALAVVAFLGRPGARLALAVLTAVYGLPLLLLMAPTIPVFAVAILAISSAGVVLLYGQAAREWYASRKVGAARRAG
;
A
#
# COMPACT_ATOMS: atom_id res chain seq x y z
N MET A 1 -39.19 34.13 -4.32
CA MET A 1 -38.99 33.30 -5.52
C MET A 1 -38.08 34.07 -6.47
N VAL A 2 -36.78 33.78 -6.46
CA VAL A 2 -35.79 34.41 -7.34
C VAL A 2 -35.27 33.29 -8.23
N GLY A 3 -35.62 33.36 -9.51
CA GLY A 3 -35.23 32.38 -10.52
C GLY A 3 -33.78 32.59 -10.93
N VAL A 4 -32.93 31.59 -10.68
CA VAL A 4 -31.58 31.50 -11.22
C VAL A 4 -31.66 30.68 -12.49
N SER A 5 -31.57 31.35 -13.64
CA SER A 5 -31.46 30.72 -14.95
C SER A 5 -30.04 30.18 -15.13
N ASN A 6 -29.86 28.86 -15.04
CA ASN A 6 -28.63 28.19 -15.43
C ASN A 6 -28.65 27.95 -16.94
N ASN A 7 -27.83 28.68 -17.67
CA ASN A 7 -27.66 28.55 -19.12
C ASN A 7 -26.59 27.48 -19.42
N PRO A 8 -26.91 26.32 -20.02
CA PRO A 8 -25.98 25.20 -20.18
C PRO A 8 -25.22 25.24 -21.53
N GLY A 9 -24.74 26.41 -21.96
CA GLY A 9 -24.24 26.62 -23.33
C GLY A 9 -22.80 27.13 -23.51
N GLU A 10 -22.13 27.62 -22.47
CA GLU A 10 -20.82 28.27 -22.63
C GLU A 10 -19.68 27.41 -22.08
N GLN A 11 -19.34 26.35 -22.80
CA GLN A 11 -18.04 25.69 -22.64
C GLN A 11 -16.98 26.52 -23.39
N GLY A 12 -16.35 27.44 -22.65
CA GLY A 12 -15.19 28.19 -23.14
C GLY A 12 -14.04 27.27 -23.57
N ALA A 13 -13.38 27.62 -24.66
CA ALA A 13 -12.26 26.88 -25.23
C ALA A 13 -11.10 26.72 -24.22
N PRO A 14 -10.35 25.61 -24.25
CA PRO A 14 -9.22 25.38 -23.36
C PRO A 14 -8.14 26.45 -23.59
N GLN A 15 -7.92 27.27 -22.57
CA GLN A 15 -6.84 28.26 -22.54
C GLN A 15 -5.49 27.54 -22.55
N TYR A 16 -4.85 27.53 -23.72
CA TYR A 16 -3.46 27.11 -23.86
C TYR A 16 -2.57 28.07 -23.09
N TYR A 17 -1.82 27.53 -22.14
CA TYR A 17 -0.85 28.23 -21.32
C TYR A 17 0.14 28.97 -22.22
N ARG A 18 0.00 30.30 -22.29
CA ARG A 18 0.93 31.20 -22.99
C ARG A 18 2.14 31.41 -22.07
N PRO A 19 3.35 30.97 -22.43
CA PRO A 19 4.54 31.25 -21.65
C PRO A 19 4.75 32.76 -21.63
N GLY A 20 4.60 33.37 -20.45
CA GLY A 20 4.94 34.78 -20.24
C GLY A 20 6.45 35.01 -20.37
N PRO A 21 6.90 36.25 -20.60
CA PRO A 21 8.31 36.59 -20.63
C PRO A 21 8.94 36.24 -19.29
N SER A 22 9.94 35.35 -19.32
CA SER A 22 10.65 34.88 -18.14
C SER A 22 11.51 36.00 -17.56
N THR A 23 10.95 36.78 -16.65
CA THR A 23 11.75 37.56 -15.70
C THR A 23 12.42 36.56 -14.76
N GLY A 24 13.69 36.27 -15.05
CA GLY A 24 14.47 35.25 -14.39
C GLY A 24 14.52 35.44 -12.88
N HIS A 25 14.40 34.31 -12.18
CA HIS A 25 15.16 33.94 -10.99
C HIS A 25 14.91 32.44 -10.81
N TYR A 26 15.72 31.62 -11.49
CA TYR A 26 15.75 30.19 -11.21
C TYR A 26 16.49 30.00 -9.88
N PRO A 27 15.95 29.22 -8.93
CA PRO A 27 16.74 28.79 -7.78
C PRO A 27 17.93 27.97 -8.31
N GLN A 28 19.15 28.44 -8.02
CA GLN A 28 20.36 27.64 -8.21
C GLN A 28 20.24 26.39 -7.35
N TYR A 29 20.01 25.25 -7.98
CA TYR A 29 20.21 23.97 -7.32
C TYR A 29 21.73 23.76 -7.11
N PRO A 30 22.14 23.24 -5.95
CA PRO A 30 23.54 22.91 -5.72
C PRO A 30 24.03 21.93 -6.79
N GLN A 31 25.13 22.34 -7.42
CA GLN A 31 25.82 21.63 -8.48
C GLN A 31 26.35 20.32 -7.90
N ASN A 32 25.76 19.20 -8.33
CA ASN A 32 26.15 17.86 -7.88
C ASN A 32 27.55 17.55 -8.43
N PRO A 33 28.58 17.32 -7.60
CA PRO A 33 29.91 16.97 -8.05
C PRO A 33 29.90 15.50 -8.47
N TYR A 34 29.63 15.22 -9.73
CA TYR A 34 29.84 13.89 -10.29
C TYR A 34 31.36 13.65 -10.45
N PRO A 35 31.91 12.59 -9.84
CA PRO A 35 33.27 12.16 -10.13
C PRO A 35 33.34 11.50 -11.52
N ASN A 36 34.41 11.84 -12.24
CA ASN A 36 34.79 11.34 -13.55
C ASN A 36 34.50 9.86 -13.78
N GLY A 37 33.83 9.53 -14.90
CA GLY A 37 33.68 8.14 -15.33
C GLY A 37 32.66 7.91 -16.44
N TRP A 38 32.56 8.80 -17.43
CA TRP A 38 31.85 8.51 -18.68
C TRP A 38 32.90 8.21 -19.76
N THR A 39 33.17 6.93 -20.00
CA THR A 39 33.96 6.46 -21.14
C THR A 39 33.01 6.22 -22.32
N PRO A 40 33.20 6.90 -23.47
CA PRO A 40 32.46 6.58 -24.69
C PRO A 40 32.81 5.17 -25.15
N ALA A 41 31.80 4.42 -25.58
CA ALA A 41 31.94 3.08 -26.14
C ALA A 41 32.97 3.08 -27.29
N ALA A 42 34.07 2.36 -27.07
CA ALA A 42 35.06 2.09 -28.10
C ALA A 42 34.48 1.12 -29.14
N ALA A 43 34.73 1.44 -30.41
CA ALA A 43 34.42 0.62 -31.57
C ALA A 43 35.02 -0.81 -31.46
N PRO A 44 34.38 -1.84 -32.05
CA PRO A 44 34.92 -3.18 -32.05
C PRO A 44 36.21 -3.26 -32.88
N ALA A 45 37.30 -3.71 -32.25
CA ALA A 45 38.57 -3.96 -32.92
C ALA A 45 38.55 -5.31 -33.67
N PRO A 46 39.22 -5.44 -34.83
CA PRO A 46 39.26 -6.69 -35.59
C PRO A 46 40.26 -7.70 -35.02
N GLN A 47 39.93 -8.99 -35.20
CA GLN A 47 40.76 -10.16 -34.92
C GLN A 47 42.15 -10.10 -35.55
N ALA A 48 43.19 -10.45 -34.78
CA ALA A 48 44.48 -10.88 -35.32
C ALA A 48 45.16 -11.93 -34.41
N HIS A 49 45.37 -13.09 -35.03
CA HIS A 49 46.28 -14.24 -34.85
C HIS A 49 47.01 -14.62 -33.54
N PRO A 50 47.27 -15.93 -33.34
CA PRO A 50 47.93 -16.49 -32.16
C PRO A 50 49.45 -16.56 -32.33
N GLN A 51 50.19 -16.41 -31.23
CA GLN A 51 51.61 -16.82 -31.16
C GLN A 51 51.94 -17.41 -29.78
N PRO A 52 52.66 -18.54 -29.70
CA PRO A 52 52.93 -19.24 -28.46
C PRO A 52 54.31 -18.92 -27.86
N GLN A 53 54.50 -19.40 -26.62
CA GLN A 53 55.75 -19.75 -25.92
C GLN A 53 56.26 -18.84 -24.77
N PRO A 54 56.94 -19.46 -23.77
CA PRO A 54 56.69 -19.25 -22.34
C PRO A 54 57.86 -18.50 -21.67
N HIS A 55 57.78 -18.22 -20.36
CA HIS A 55 58.84 -18.44 -19.34
C HIS A 55 58.35 -17.98 -17.95
N PRO A 56 58.82 -18.58 -16.84
CA PRO A 56 58.33 -18.32 -15.49
C PRO A 56 59.34 -17.52 -14.64
N GLN A 57 58.89 -16.53 -13.84
CA GLN A 57 59.54 -16.24 -12.55
C GLN A 57 58.72 -15.30 -11.64
N PRO A 58 58.87 -15.42 -10.30
CA PRO A 58 57.94 -14.93 -9.30
C PRO A 58 58.43 -13.67 -8.58
N HIS A 59 57.54 -12.71 -8.31
CA HIS A 59 57.75 -11.74 -7.22
C HIS A 59 56.42 -11.41 -6.51
N PRO A 60 56.42 -11.36 -5.17
CA PRO A 60 55.25 -11.00 -4.38
C PRO A 60 55.23 -9.49 -4.15
N GLN A 61 54.15 -8.81 -4.55
CA GLN A 61 53.97 -7.40 -4.22
C GLN A 61 52.59 -7.18 -3.61
N ALA A 62 52.63 -6.79 -2.34
CA ALA A 62 51.50 -6.49 -1.49
C ALA A 62 50.70 -5.30 -2.03
N HIS A 63 49.39 -5.46 -2.14
CA HIS A 63 48.44 -4.37 -2.34
C HIS A 63 47.63 -4.13 -1.05
N PRO A 64 47.41 -2.86 -0.66
CA PRO A 64 46.63 -2.51 0.52
C PRO A 64 45.12 -2.74 0.29
N GLN A 65 44.46 -3.26 1.32
CA GLN A 65 43.02 -3.47 1.40
C GLN A 65 42.26 -2.15 1.24
N ALA A 66 41.50 -2.03 0.15
CA ALA A 66 40.48 -1.01 0.02
C ALA A 66 39.24 -1.44 0.82
N GLN A 67 38.91 -0.63 1.83
CA GLN A 67 37.68 -0.73 2.61
C GLN A 67 36.45 -0.61 1.70
N ALA A 68 35.59 -1.62 1.75
CA ALA A 68 34.27 -1.61 1.13
C ALA A 68 33.36 -0.59 1.85
N GLN A 69 33.02 0.50 1.16
CA GLN A 69 31.91 1.37 1.53
C GLN A 69 30.58 0.67 1.22
N PRO A 70 29.64 0.54 2.18
CA PRO A 70 28.28 0.10 1.90
C PRO A 70 27.50 1.25 1.25
N GLY A 71 27.37 1.21 -0.08
CA GLY A 71 26.44 2.08 -0.80
C GLY A 71 24.99 1.58 -0.66
N PRO A 72 23.98 2.47 -0.65
CA PRO A 72 22.58 2.08 -0.56
C PRO A 72 22.16 1.33 -1.84
N GLN A 73 22.10 0.00 -1.73
CA GLN A 73 21.63 -0.89 -2.78
C GLN A 73 20.09 -0.83 -2.85
N TRP A 74 19.58 0.10 -3.65
CA TRP A 74 18.18 0.07 -4.06
C TRP A 74 17.95 -1.13 -4.99
N ASN A 75 17.28 -2.13 -4.43
CA ASN A 75 16.85 -3.35 -5.08
C ASN A 75 15.82 -3.05 -6.19
N THR A 76 16.30 -2.68 -7.37
CA THR A 76 15.52 -2.75 -8.61
C THR A 76 15.49 -4.20 -9.04
N GLY A 77 14.35 -4.85 -8.75
CA GLY A 77 14.10 -6.24 -9.11
C GLY A 77 14.49 -6.52 -10.56
N SER A 78 15.36 -7.51 -10.71
CA SER A 78 15.70 -8.17 -11.96
C SER A 78 14.44 -8.63 -12.69
N ALA A 79 14.04 -7.86 -13.69
CA ALA A 79 13.25 -8.38 -14.79
C ALA A 79 14.16 -9.31 -15.62
N PRO A 80 13.64 -10.43 -16.17
CA PRO A 80 14.46 -11.34 -16.97
C PRO A 80 15.00 -10.60 -18.20
N GLN A 81 16.32 -10.56 -18.32
CA GLN A 81 17.03 -10.16 -19.53
C GLN A 81 16.62 -11.08 -20.68
N GLY A 82 15.93 -10.54 -21.67
CA GLY A 82 15.58 -11.27 -22.88
C GLY A 82 14.96 -10.33 -23.90
N TRP A 83 15.81 -9.80 -24.79
CA TRP A 83 15.49 -9.06 -26.01
C TRP A 83 15.14 -7.57 -25.88
N GLY A 84 16.18 -6.74 -26.02
CA GLY A 84 16.15 -5.41 -26.64
C GLY A 84 15.27 -4.35 -25.98
N GLN A 85 15.86 -3.48 -25.15
CA GLN A 85 15.25 -2.17 -24.94
C GLN A 85 15.26 -1.40 -26.27
N PRO A 86 14.10 -0.96 -26.80
CA PRO A 86 14.07 -0.13 -27.99
C PRO A 86 14.75 1.22 -27.70
N PRO A 87 15.46 1.81 -28.67
CA PRO A 87 16.08 3.12 -28.52
C PRO A 87 15.07 4.17 -28.04
N ALA A 88 15.47 4.96 -27.04
CA ALA A 88 14.66 6.05 -26.51
C ALA A 88 14.31 7.03 -27.64
N GLY A 89 13.03 7.05 -28.07
CA GLY A 89 12.51 8.09 -28.98
C GLY A 89 11.60 7.64 -30.13
N LEU A 90 11.44 6.34 -30.41
CA LEU A 90 10.76 5.89 -31.65
C LEU A 90 9.60 4.90 -31.49
N ALA A 91 9.23 4.51 -30.26
CA ALA A 91 8.04 3.67 -30.07
C ALA A 91 6.76 4.54 -29.99
N PRO A 92 5.75 4.33 -30.86
CA PRO A 92 4.47 5.00 -30.76
C PRO A 92 3.78 4.62 -29.45
N GLY A 93 3.81 5.51 -28.45
CA GLY A 93 2.83 5.68 -27.38
C GLY A 93 2.41 4.48 -26.51
N GLY A 94 3.03 3.32 -26.67
CA GLY A 94 2.74 2.11 -25.91
C GLY A 94 3.31 2.26 -24.51
N THR A 95 2.52 2.81 -23.60
CA THR A 95 2.82 2.77 -22.17
C THR A 95 3.00 1.31 -21.78
N THR A 96 4.24 0.89 -21.58
CA THR A 96 4.55 -0.43 -21.05
C THR A 96 3.79 -0.61 -19.74
N PRO A 97 3.10 -1.75 -19.54
CA PRO A 97 2.38 -1.98 -18.30
C PRO A 97 3.33 -1.87 -17.10
N VAL A 98 3.12 -0.87 -16.24
CA VAL A 98 3.93 -0.71 -15.03
C VAL A 98 3.66 -1.91 -14.14
N ALA A 99 4.70 -2.71 -13.88
CA ALA A 99 4.61 -3.87 -13.00
C ALA A 99 4.11 -3.45 -11.62
N ARG A 100 3.31 -4.31 -10.99
CA ARG A 100 2.73 -4.01 -9.68
C ARG A 100 3.81 -4.03 -8.60
N PRO A 101 3.98 -2.96 -7.81
CA PRO A 101 4.95 -2.94 -6.72
C PRO A 101 4.64 -4.00 -5.66
N ARG A 102 5.69 -4.65 -5.13
CA ARG A 102 5.56 -5.60 -4.01
C ARG A 102 4.87 -4.96 -2.79
N GLN A 103 5.10 -3.67 -2.54
CA GLN A 103 4.46 -2.91 -1.47
C GLN A 103 2.92 -2.97 -1.53
N VAL A 104 2.32 -2.94 -2.72
CA VAL A 104 0.86 -3.01 -2.89
C VAL A 104 0.34 -4.41 -2.56
N VAL A 105 1.11 -5.45 -2.86
CA VAL A 105 0.78 -6.84 -2.51
C VAL A 105 0.91 -7.06 -1.00
N THR A 106 2.01 -6.62 -0.39
CA THR A 106 2.20 -6.69 1.05
C THR A 106 1.12 -5.93 1.81
N ALA A 107 0.76 -4.73 1.35
CA ALA A 107 -0.35 -3.96 1.92
C ALA A 107 -1.66 -4.74 1.89
N LEU A 108 -2.02 -5.37 0.77
CA LEU A 108 -3.21 -6.21 0.68
C LEU A 108 -3.19 -7.32 1.73
N ILE A 109 -2.08 -8.06 1.83
CA ILE A 109 -1.95 -9.18 2.78
C ILE A 109 -2.16 -8.69 4.22
N LEU A 110 -1.50 -7.60 4.61
CA LEU A 110 -1.63 -7.04 5.96
C LEU A 110 -3.07 -6.58 6.25
N LEU A 111 -3.72 -5.91 5.31
CA LEU A 111 -5.08 -5.42 5.48
C LEU A 111 -6.10 -6.56 5.59
N ILE A 112 -5.94 -7.63 4.80
CA ILE A 112 -6.78 -8.83 4.91
C ILE A 112 -6.50 -9.58 6.21
N ALA A 113 -5.23 -9.73 6.60
CA ALA A 113 -4.86 -10.35 7.86
C ALA A 113 -5.43 -9.60 9.07
N ALA A 114 -5.48 -8.27 9.03
CA ALA A 114 -6.10 -7.46 10.09
C ALA A 114 -7.64 -7.62 10.14
N ALA A 115 -8.29 -7.85 8.99
CA ALA A 115 -9.75 -8.04 8.94
C ALA A 115 -10.18 -9.45 9.36
N LEU A 116 -9.34 -10.47 9.13
CA LEU A 116 -9.68 -11.88 9.32
C LEU A 116 -10.24 -12.21 10.72
N PRO A 117 -9.65 -11.74 11.84
CA PRO A 117 -10.18 -12.06 13.16
C PRO A 117 -11.58 -11.52 13.39
N PHE A 118 -11.91 -10.36 12.84
CA PHE A 118 -13.26 -9.77 12.95
C PHE A 118 -14.28 -10.50 12.08
N VAL A 119 -13.87 -11.01 10.92
CA VAL A 119 -14.72 -11.87 10.10
C VAL A 119 -15.04 -13.16 10.87
N LEU A 120 -14.02 -13.80 11.45
CA LEU A 120 -14.20 -15.03 12.23
C LEU A 120 -15.05 -14.79 13.48
N MET A 121 -14.75 -13.76 14.25
CA MET A 121 -15.51 -13.40 15.46
C MET A 121 -16.95 -13.01 15.14
N GLY A 122 -17.16 -12.20 14.09
CA GLY A 122 -18.49 -11.79 13.66
C GLY A 122 -19.32 -12.97 13.15
N ALA A 123 -18.72 -13.86 12.35
CA ALA A 123 -19.38 -15.09 11.91
C ALA A 123 -19.70 -16.04 13.07
N ALA A 124 -18.76 -16.21 14.01
CA ALA A 124 -18.97 -17.01 15.22
C ALA A 124 -20.11 -16.45 16.07
N ALA A 125 -20.16 -15.12 16.27
CA ALA A 125 -21.22 -14.46 17.02
C ALA A 125 -22.62 -14.64 16.41
N MET A 126 -22.72 -14.79 15.08
CA MET A 126 -24.00 -15.06 14.40
C MET A 126 -24.58 -16.43 14.71
N VAL A 127 -23.73 -17.43 14.92
CA VAL A 127 -24.14 -18.82 15.20
C VAL A 127 -24.07 -19.16 16.69
N ALA A 128 -23.37 -18.36 17.49
CA ALA A 128 -23.24 -18.56 18.92
C ALA A 128 -24.62 -18.53 19.61
N GLN A 129 -24.77 -19.46 20.55
CA GLN A 129 -25.81 -19.44 21.56
C GLN A 129 -25.14 -19.04 22.87
N VAL A 130 -25.65 -18.02 23.55
CA VAL A 130 -25.08 -17.61 24.84
C VAL A 130 -25.66 -18.53 25.90
N ASP A 131 -25.00 -19.67 26.10
CA ASP A 131 -25.34 -20.66 27.10
C ASP A 131 -24.34 -20.65 28.27
N GLN A 132 -24.61 -21.46 29.30
CA GLN A 132 -23.76 -21.50 30.48
C GLN A 132 -22.34 -21.99 30.16
N ALA A 133 -22.21 -22.96 29.25
CA ALA A 133 -20.91 -23.46 28.82
C ALA A 133 -20.05 -22.36 28.16
N THR A 134 -20.67 -21.49 27.36
CA THR A 134 -19.98 -20.36 26.72
C THR A 134 -19.56 -19.30 27.75
N LEU A 135 -20.41 -19.02 28.74
CA LEU A 135 -20.08 -18.07 29.82
C LEU A 135 -18.96 -18.60 30.71
N ASP A 136 -18.98 -19.90 31.03
CA ASP A 136 -17.93 -20.55 31.82
C ASP A 136 -16.59 -20.54 31.07
N GLN A 137 -16.59 -20.79 29.76
CA GLN A 137 -15.39 -20.67 28.91
C GLN A 137 -14.87 -19.23 28.82
N ALA A 138 -15.77 -18.25 28.82
CA ALA A 138 -15.42 -16.83 28.83
C ALA A 138 -14.96 -16.34 30.22
N GLY A 139 -15.09 -17.17 31.26
CA GLY A 139 -14.77 -16.81 32.64
C GLY A 139 -15.70 -15.75 33.22
N VAL A 140 -16.93 -15.61 32.69
CA VAL A 140 -17.90 -14.62 33.13
C VAL A 140 -18.80 -15.25 34.20
N PRO A 141 -18.75 -14.79 35.47
CA PRO A 141 -19.58 -15.35 36.53
C PRO A 141 -21.06 -15.10 36.24
N ARG A 142 -21.86 -16.15 36.12
CA ARG A 142 -23.29 -16.05 35.78
C ARG A 142 -24.06 -15.15 36.76
N ALA A 143 -23.73 -15.20 38.04
CA ALA A 143 -24.34 -14.38 39.07
C ALA A 143 -24.09 -12.87 38.86
N GLU A 144 -22.90 -12.49 38.40
CA GLU A 144 -22.58 -11.09 38.09
C GLU A 144 -23.30 -10.63 36.82
N LEU A 145 -23.32 -11.49 35.78
CA LEU A 145 -24.05 -11.21 34.55
C LEU A 145 -25.55 -11.03 34.82
N ASP A 146 -26.15 -11.93 35.61
CA ASP A 146 -27.57 -11.87 35.97
C ASP A 146 -27.90 -10.60 36.78
N ALA A 147 -27.01 -10.16 37.67
CA ALA A 147 -27.17 -8.90 38.41
C ALA A 147 -27.12 -7.68 37.47
N VAL A 148 -26.19 -7.67 36.51
CA VAL A 148 -26.08 -6.60 35.50
C VAL A 148 -27.30 -6.60 34.57
N MET A 149 -27.74 -7.77 34.12
CA MET A 149 -28.93 -7.93 33.28
C MET A 149 -30.20 -7.48 34.01
N ALA A 150 -30.36 -7.85 35.28
CA ALA A 150 -31.48 -7.43 36.11
C ALA A 150 -31.48 -5.90 36.33
N GLN A 151 -30.32 -5.29 36.56
CA GLN A 151 -30.20 -3.83 36.66
C GLN A 151 -30.50 -3.11 35.35
N ALA A 152 -30.09 -3.69 34.21
CA ALA A 152 -30.36 -3.15 32.88
C ALA A 152 -31.79 -3.44 32.39
N GLY A 153 -32.55 -4.30 33.08
CA GLY A 153 -33.85 -4.79 32.64
C GLY A 153 -33.79 -5.63 31.36
N VAL A 154 -32.66 -6.28 31.10
CA VAL A 154 -32.37 -7.03 29.87
C VAL A 154 -32.54 -8.52 30.12
N THR A 155 -33.21 -9.23 29.20
CA THR A 155 -33.32 -10.70 29.26
C THR A 155 -32.15 -11.40 28.55
N MET A 156 -31.96 -12.69 28.82
CA MET A 156 -30.90 -13.47 28.18
C MET A 156 -31.08 -13.59 26.65
N GLU A 157 -32.33 -13.70 26.18
CA GLU A 157 -32.66 -13.61 24.76
C GLU A 157 -32.24 -12.26 24.16
N GLN A 158 -32.51 -11.15 24.86
CA GLN A 158 -32.13 -9.81 24.40
C GLN A 158 -30.60 -9.65 24.37
N LEU A 159 -29.88 -10.18 25.36
CA LEU A 159 -28.42 -10.20 25.35
C LEU A 159 -27.88 -10.99 24.16
N THR A 160 -28.42 -12.18 23.90
CA THR A 160 -28.04 -13.02 22.75
C THR A 160 -28.31 -12.29 21.43
N GLN A 161 -29.46 -11.62 21.32
CA GLN A 161 -29.80 -10.82 20.14
C GLN A 161 -28.84 -9.63 19.99
N LEU A 162 -28.49 -8.94 21.08
CA LEU A 162 -27.52 -7.85 21.07
C LEU A 162 -26.14 -8.32 20.61
N VAL A 163 -25.65 -9.45 21.12
CA VAL A 163 -24.37 -10.06 20.71
C VAL A 163 -24.40 -10.39 19.21
N ARG A 164 -25.49 -10.96 18.70
CA ARG A 164 -25.65 -11.25 17.26
C ARG A 164 -25.68 -9.99 16.40
N VAL A 165 -26.42 -8.97 16.82
CA VAL A 165 -26.48 -7.69 16.09
C VAL A 165 -25.09 -7.06 16.06
N MET A 166 -24.38 -7.02 17.19
CA MET A 166 -23.03 -6.48 17.26
C MET A 166 -22.03 -7.30 16.44
N GLY A 167 -22.09 -8.63 16.53
CA GLY A 167 -21.31 -9.55 15.71
C GLY A 167 -21.57 -9.35 14.21
N GLY A 168 -22.84 -9.19 13.82
CA GLY A 168 -23.24 -8.88 12.45
C GLY A 168 -22.69 -7.54 11.95
N VAL A 169 -22.72 -6.50 12.78
CA VAL A 169 -22.13 -5.18 12.45
C VAL A 169 -20.61 -5.31 12.25
N PHE A 170 -19.91 -6.00 13.15
CA PHE A 170 -18.47 -6.26 13.01
C PHE A 170 -18.16 -7.07 11.76
N LEU A 171 -18.95 -8.09 11.46
CA LEU A 171 -18.80 -8.92 10.27
C LEU A 171 -18.94 -8.07 9.00
N VAL A 172 -19.99 -7.26 8.89
CA VAL A 172 -20.22 -6.38 7.73
C VAL A 172 -19.08 -5.38 7.59
N LEU A 173 -18.67 -4.72 8.68
CA LEU A 173 -17.55 -3.78 8.65
C LEU A 173 -16.25 -4.45 8.22
N ALA A 174 -15.95 -5.65 8.71
CA ALA A 174 -14.76 -6.40 8.34
C ALA A 174 -14.77 -6.80 6.86
N LEU A 175 -15.92 -7.22 6.34
CA LEU A 175 -16.10 -7.54 4.92
C LEU A 175 -15.96 -6.29 4.04
N VAL A 176 -16.54 -5.16 4.44
CA VAL A 176 -16.37 -3.87 3.73
C VAL A 176 -14.91 -3.45 3.74
N TYR A 177 -14.22 -3.58 4.88
CA TYR A 177 -12.79 -3.30 5.00
C TYR A 177 -11.96 -4.17 4.05
N ALA A 178 -12.20 -5.48 4.04
CA ALA A 178 -11.54 -6.42 3.14
C ALA A 178 -11.83 -6.12 1.65
N ALA A 179 -13.09 -5.82 1.31
CA ALA A 179 -13.47 -5.43 -0.03
C ALA A 179 -12.77 -4.16 -0.48
N LEU A 180 -12.68 -3.14 0.39
CA LEU A 180 -11.93 -1.91 0.13
C LEU A 180 -10.44 -2.17 -0.04
N ALA A 181 -9.84 -3.10 0.72
CA ALA A 181 -8.46 -3.53 0.53
C ALA A 181 -8.23 -4.12 -0.87
N VAL A 182 -9.14 -4.98 -1.34
CA VAL A 182 -9.10 -5.52 -2.71
C VAL A 182 -9.31 -4.42 -3.75
N VAL A 183 -10.24 -3.49 -3.52
CA VAL A 183 -10.50 -2.37 -4.46
C VAL A 183 -9.29 -1.41 -4.54
N ALA A 184 -8.62 -1.16 -3.41
CA ALA A 184 -7.36 -0.43 -3.39
C ALA A 184 -6.30 -1.19 -4.19
N PHE A 185 -6.15 -2.50 -3.94
CA PHE A 185 -5.27 -3.37 -4.70
C PHE A 185 -5.55 -3.36 -6.22
N LEU A 186 -6.80 -3.17 -6.65
CA LEU A 186 -7.14 -3.04 -8.09
C LEU A 186 -6.69 -1.70 -8.72
N GLY A 187 -6.28 -0.72 -7.92
CA GLY A 187 -5.76 0.55 -8.38
C GLY A 187 -6.73 1.72 -8.22
N ARG A 188 -7.85 1.58 -7.50
CA ARG A 188 -8.81 2.68 -7.34
C ARG A 188 -8.32 3.66 -6.26
N PRO A 189 -8.09 4.95 -6.58
CA PRO A 189 -7.48 5.90 -5.66
C PRO A 189 -8.37 6.22 -4.44
N GLY A 190 -9.69 6.24 -4.61
CA GLY A 190 -10.64 6.52 -3.53
C GLY A 190 -10.66 5.47 -2.42
N ALA A 191 -10.36 4.21 -2.74
CA ALA A 191 -10.35 3.13 -1.76
C ALA A 191 -9.22 3.29 -0.73
N ARG A 192 -8.09 3.89 -1.09
CA ARG A 192 -6.99 4.15 -0.14
C ARG A 192 -7.38 5.17 0.92
N LEU A 193 -8.10 6.22 0.51
CA LEU A 193 -8.58 7.23 1.43
C LEU A 193 -9.67 6.65 2.33
N ALA A 194 -10.62 5.91 1.74
CA ALA A 194 -11.67 5.22 2.48
C ALA A 194 -11.08 4.27 3.54
N LEU A 195 -10.07 3.46 3.19
CA LEU A 195 -9.36 2.61 4.14
C LEU A 195 -8.71 3.41 5.27
N ALA A 196 -7.96 4.46 4.94
CA ALA A 196 -7.30 5.28 5.97
C ALA A 196 -8.30 5.91 6.95
N VAL A 197 -9.42 6.43 6.43
CA VAL A 197 -10.51 6.97 7.25
C VAL A 197 -11.14 5.87 8.09
N LEU A 198 -11.42 4.71 7.50
CA LEU A 198 -12.04 3.58 8.19
C LEU A 198 -11.13 3.03 9.31
N THR A 199 -9.83 2.89 9.05
CA THR A 199 -8.84 2.50 10.06
C THR A 199 -8.76 3.53 11.20
N ALA A 200 -8.81 4.83 10.92
CA ALA A 200 -8.77 5.84 11.97
C ALA A 200 -10.08 5.90 12.78
N VAL A 201 -11.22 6.00 12.09
CA VAL A 201 -12.55 6.17 12.70
C VAL A 201 -12.99 4.93 13.47
N TYR A 202 -12.66 3.72 13.01
CA TYR A 202 -13.05 2.50 13.70
C TYR A 202 -11.91 1.87 14.49
N GLY A 203 -10.67 1.92 13.99
CA GLY A 203 -9.53 1.30 14.67
C GLY A 203 -9.18 1.98 15.99
N LEU A 204 -9.30 3.31 16.11
CA LEU A 204 -9.04 4.01 17.38
C LEU A 204 -10.10 3.70 18.45
N PRO A 205 -11.42 3.84 18.21
CA PRO A 205 -12.42 3.43 19.19
C PRO A 205 -12.34 1.95 19.54
N LEU A 206 -12.04 1.09 18.57
CA LEU A 206 -11.90 -0.34 18.81
C LEU A 206 -10.68 -0.66 19.68
N LEU A 207 -9.55 0.04 19.48
CA LEU A 207 -8.41 -0.02 20.39
C LEU A 207 -8.83 0.37 21.81
N LEU A 208 -9.53 1.49 21.98
CA LEU A 208 -9.97 1.96 23.30
C LEU A 208 -10.93 0.97 23.98
N LEU A 209 -11.81 0.35 23.20
CA LEU A 209 -12.76 -0.67 23.69
C LEU A 209 -12.06 -1.96 24.13
N MET A 210 -11.05 -2.41 23.38
CA MET A 210 -10.35 -3.68 23.64
C MET A 210 -9.13 -3.53 24.56
N ALA A 211 -8.62 -2.31 24.78
CA ALA A 211 -7.45 -2.07 25.61
C ALA A 211 -7.56 -2.62 27.05
N PRO A 212 -8.72 -2.57 27.74
CA PRO A 212 -8.82 -3.11 29.10
C PRO A 212 -8.78 -4.64 29.18
N THR A 213 -9.18 -5.34 28.11
CA THR A 213 -9.39 -6.79 28.13
C THR A 213 -8.32 -7.56 27.35
N ILE A 214 -7.95 -7.07 26.16
CA ILE A 214 -7.01 -7.75 25.25
C ILE A 214 -6.07 -6.73 24.56
N PRO A 215 -5.25 -5.98 25.32
CA PRO A 215 -4.49 -4.85 24.80
C PRO A 215 -3.49 -5.24 23.70
N VAL A 216 -2.78 -6.36 23.88
CA VAL A 216 -1.75 -6.81 22.92
C VAL A 216 -2.39 -7.10 21.56
N PHE A 217 -3.54 -7.77 21.54
CA PHE A 217 -4.27 -8.06 20.32
C PHE A 217 -4.75 -6.77 19.63
N ALA A 218 -5.35 -5.86 20.39
CA ALA A 218 -5.86 -4.60 19.87
C ALA A 218 -4.75 -3.74 19.23
N VAL A 219 -3.60 -3.62 19.91
CA VAL A 219 -2.42 -2.92 19.39
C VAL A 219 -1.87 -3.60 18.15
N ALA A 220 -1.77 -4.94 18.14
CA ALA A 220 -1.27 -5.68 16.99
C ALA A 220 -2.13 -5.47 15.74
N ILE A 221 -3.46 -5.54 15.88
CA ILE A 221 -4.40 -5.30 14.79
C ILE A 221 -4.28 -3.86 14.27
N LEU A 222 -4.20 -2.87 15.15
CA LEU A 222 -4.05 -1.48 14.74
C LEU A 222 -2.70 -1.24 14.05
N ALA A 223 -1.62 -1.86 14.54
CA ALA A 223 -0.29 -1.74 13.95
C ALA A 223 -0.24 -2.39 12.54
N ILE A 224 -0.78 -3.60 12.39
CA ILE A 224 -0.82 -4.32 11.10
C ILE A 224 -1.68 -3.55 10.08
N SER A 225 -2.87 -3.10 10.48
CA SER A 225 -3.76 -2.32 9.60
C SER A 225 -3.12 -0.99 9.20
N SER A 226 -2.54 -0.25 10.15
CA SER A 226 -1.85 1.01 9.89
C SER A 226 -0.63 0.82 8.98
N ALA A 227 0.17 -0.22 9.20
CA ALA A 227 1.30 -0.55 8.32
C ALA A 227 0.83 -0.85 6.89
N GLY A 228 -0.26 -1.62 6.74
CA GLY A 228 -0.89 -1.87 5.45
C GLY A 228 -1.32 -0.58 4.75
N VAL A 229 -1.97 0.34 5.47
CA VAL A 229 -2.36 1.66 4.96
C VAL A 229 -1.13 2.48 4.55
N VAL A 230 -0.11 2.59 5.40
CA VAL A 230 1.12 3.37 5.12
C VAL A 230 1.82 2.87 3.86
N LEU A 231 1.90 1.55 3.65
CA LEU A 231 2.49 0.97 2.44
C LEU A 231 1.74 1.38 1.16
N LEU A 232 0.42 1.61 1.20
CA LEU A 232 -0.35 2.11 0.06
C LEU A 232 -0.03 3.57 -0.30
N TYR A 233 0.59 4.31 0.63
CA TYR A 233 1.06 5.69 0.46
C TYR A 233 2.58 5.79 0.23
N GLY A 234 3.30 4.67 0.11
CA GLY A 234 4.71 4.66 -0.29
C GLY A 234 4.93 5.20 -1.70
N GLN A 235 6.15 5.68 -2.00
CA GLN A 235 6.50 6.26 -3.31
C GLN A 235 6.18 5.32 -4.48
N ALA A 236 6.66 4.07 -4.41
CA ALA A 236 6.43 3.06 -5.45
C ALA A 236 4.93 2.78 -5.66
N ALA A 237 4.14 2.74 -4.58
CA ALA A 237 2.70 2.60 -4.69
C ALA A 237 2.08 3.84 -5.39
N ARG A 238 2.45 5.06 -4.99
CA ARG A 238 1.93 6.31 -5.58
C ARG A 238 2.17 6.40 -7.08
N GLU A 239 3.37 6.06 -7.54
CA GLU A 239 3.73 6.01 -8.97
C GLU A 239 2.87 5.01 -9.73
N TRP A 240 2.66 3.82 -9.16
CA TRP A 240 1.79 2.80 -9.74
C TRP A 240 0.33 3.28 -9.84
N TYR A 241 -0.22 3.90 -8.80
CA TYR A 241 -1.58 4.48 -8.87
C TYR A 241 -1.68 5.65 -9.86
N ALA A 242 -0.64 6.47 -9.99
CA ALA A 242 -0.61 7.60 -10.92
C ALA A 242 -0.65 7.12 -12.38
N SER A 243 0.16 6.10 -12.74
CA SER A 243 0.14 5.52 -14.09
C SER A 243 -1.23 4.97 -14.48
N ARG A 244 -1.97 4.39 -13.53
CA ARG A 244 -3.33 3.87 -13.73
C ARG A 244 -4.38 4.96 -13.97
N LYS A 245 -4.22 6.14 -13.35
CA LYS A 245 -5.12 7.29 -13.60
C LYS A 245 -5.00 7.79 -15.04
N VAL A 246 -3.77 7.91 -15.55
CA VAL A 246 -3.51 8.35 -16.92
C VAL A 246 -4.10 7.36 -17.94
N GLY A 247 -3.92 6.06 -17.70
CA GLY A 247 -4.51 5.02 -18.54
C GLY A 247 -6.05 4.98 -18.50
N ALA A 248 -6.68 5.36 -17.38
CA ALA A 248 -8.14 5.45 -17.30
C ALA A 248 -8.69 6.65 -18.08
N ALA A 249 -8.04 7.82 -17.98
CA ALA A 249 -8.44 9.02 -18.72
C ALA A 249 -8.37 8.82 -20.25
N ARG A 250 -7.32 8.13 -20.73
CA ARG A 250 -7.16 7.80 -22.17
C ARG A 250 -8.20 6.82 -22.73
N ARG A 251 -8.89 6.05 -21.88
CA ARG A 251 -9.96 5.14 -22.32
C ARG A 251 -11.34 5.79 -22.33
N ALA A 252 -11.46 6.96 -21.70
CA ALA A 252 -12.73 7.65 -21.52
C ALA A 252 -12.92 8.83 -22.48
N GLY A 253 -11.87 9.23 -23.21
CA GLY A 253 -11.92 10.18 -24.32
C GLY A 253 -11.69 9.47 -25.63
#